data_AF-A0A1N7Q2L5-F1
#
_entry.id   AF-A0A1N7Q2L5-F1
#
_cell.length_a   1.000
_cell.length_b   1.000
_cell.length_c   1.000
_cell.angle_alpha   90.00
_cell.angle_beta   90.00
_cell.angle_gamma   90.00
#
_symmetry.space_group_name_H-M   'P 1'
#
loop_
_entity.id
_entity.type
_entity.pdbx_description
1 polymer ?
#
loop_
_entity_poly.entity_id
_entity_poly.type
_entity_poly.pdbx_seq_one_letter_code
_entity_poly.pdbx_strand_id
1 'polypeptide(L)'
;MNPISSKDRPLLDGSAEGFRRSAGDLGEVIAILSGGVRPDDWTRSRLAQSLRQLQTFLIAEAHEQEGRKAVSEDAALRAAVATMMARPVSVAMPVSGMGPITEVGHAV
;
A
#
# COMPACT_ATOMS: atom_id res chain seq x y z
N MET A 1 -26.49 -32.59 -7.02
CA MET A 1 -25.26 -31.86 -7.34
C MET A 1 -25.38 -30.45 -6.81
N ASN A 2 -24.56 -30.07 -5.82
CA ASN A 2 -24.50 -28.68 -5.35
C ASN A 2 -23.58 -27.87 -6.27
N PRO A 3 -24.03 -26.74 -6.83
CA PRO A 3 -23.10 -25.81 -7.45
C PRO A 3 -22.27 -25.18 -6.34
N ILE A 4 -20.99 -25.53 -6.27
CA ILE A 4 -20.02 -24.79 -5.45
C ILE A 4 -19.95 -23.40 -6.08
N SER A 5 -20.61 -22.44 -5.43
CA SER A 5 -20.54 -21.02 -5.79
C SER A 5 -19.08 -20.57 -5.69
N SER A 6 -18.40 -20.48 -6.84
CA SER A 6 -17.02 -20.01 -6.99
C SER A 6 -16.89 -18.49 -6.82
N LYS A 7 -17.64 -17.89 -5.89
CA LYS A 7 -17.44 -16.48 -5.56
C LYS A 7 -16.13 -16.42 -4.79
N ASP A 8 -15.14 -15.81 -5.43
CA ASP A 8 -13.82 -15.52 -4.86
C ASP A 8 -13.98 -15.19 -3.39
N ARG A 9 -13.40 -16.03 -2.52
CA ARG A 9 -13.25 -15.64 -1.13
C ARG A 9 -12.49 -14.33 -1.14
N PRO A 10 -13.04 -13.24 -0.57
CA PRO A 10 -12.26 -12.03 -0.39
C PRO A 10 -10.99 -12.40 0.37
N LEU A 11 -9.84 -12.31 -0.30
CA LEU A 11 -8.55 -12.51 0.34
C LEU A 11 -8.45 -11.43 1.42
N LEU A 12 -8.22 -11.85 2.67
CA LEU A 12 -7.91 -10.95 3.77
C LEU A 12 -6.41 -10.60 3.66
N ASP A 13 -6.04 -9.85 2.64
CA ASP A 13 -4.65 -9.49 2.37
C ASP A 13 -4.22 -8.20 3.09
N GLY A 14 -5.15 -7.48 3.71
CA GLY A 14 -4.88 -6.21 4.37
C GLY A 14 -4.34 -5.13 3.43
N SER A 15 -4.59 -5.25 2.12
CA SER A 15 -4.10 -4.30 1.13
C SER A 15 -4.99 -3.05 1.04
N ALA A 16 -4.42 -1.94 0.55
CA ALA A 16 -5.17 -0.72 0.29
C ALA A 16 -6.26 -0.90 -0.78
N GLU A 17 -6.08 -1.84 -1.73
CA GLU A 17 -7.12 -2.20 -2.69
C GLU A 17 -8.27 -2.95 -2.03
N GLY A 18 -7.96 -3.93 -1.17
CA GLY A 18 -8.94 -4.62 -0.33
C GLY A 18 -9.74 -3.65 0.51
N PHE A 19 -9.07 -2.71 1.18
CA PHE A 19 -9.72 -1.65 1.98
C PHE A 19 -10.74 -0.83 1.18
N ARG A 20 -10.37 -0.33 -0.01
CA ARG A 20 -11.29 0.47 -0.85
C ARG A 20 -12.51 -0.33 -1.28
N ARG A 21 -12.31 -1.60 -1.66
CA ARG A 21 -13.42 -2.51 -2.02
C ARG A 21 -14.36 -2.72 -0.83
N SER A 22 -13.81 -3.04 0.34
CA SER A 22 -14.58 -3.24 1.57
C SER A 22 -15.31 -1.99 2.04
N ALA A 23 -14.72 -0.80 1.84
CA ALA A 23 -15.37 0.48 2.14
C ALA A 23 -16.57 0.75 1.21
N GLY A 24 -16.45 0.39 -0.07
CA GLY A 24 -17.56 0.44 -1.03
C GLY A 24 -18.71 -0.48 -0.63
N ASP A 25 -18.42 -1.74 -0.29
CA ASP A 25 -19.42 -2.70 0.19
C ASP A 25 -20.14 -2.20 1.46
N LEU A 26 -19.40 -1.57 2.39
CA LEU A 26 -19.98 -0.98 3.59
C LEU A 26 -20.96 0.16 3.24
N GLY A 27 -20.60 1.04 2.31
CA GLY A 27 -21.47 2.13 1.83
C GLY A 27 -22.76 1.63 1.19
N GLU A 28 -22.68 0.56 0.39
CA GLU A 28 -23.84 -0.10 -0.21
C GLU A 28 -24.81 -0.64 0.85
N VAL A 29 -24.28 -1.32 1.88
CA VAL A 29 -25.11 -1.88 2.95
C VAL A 29 -25.72 -0.79 3.85
N ILE A 30 -24.98 0.28 4.13
CA ILE A 30 -25.52 1.45 4.84
C ILE A 30 -26.67 2.06 4.04
N ALA A 31 -26.55 2.20 2.71
CA ALA A 31 -27.63 2.71 1.87
C ALA A 31 -28.88 1.81 1.92
N ILE A 32 -28.71 0.49 1.89
CA ILE A 32 -29.82 -0.49 2.03
C ILE A 32 -30.52 -0.33 3.39
N LEU A 33 -29.75 -0.25 4.47
CA LEU A 33 -30.28 -0.07 5.83
C LEU A 33 -30.97 1.29 6.01
N SER A 34 -30.43 2.35 5.40
CA SER A 34 -31.00 3.71 5.43
C SER A 34 -32.36 3.78 4.74
N GLY A 35 -32.58 2.92 3.75
CA GLY A 35 -33.89 2.74 3.10
C GLY A 35 -34.91 1.95 3.93
N GLY A 36 -34.58 1.55 5.16
CA GLY A 36 -35.46 0.77 6.04
C GLY A 36 -35.65 -0.69 5.61
N VAL A 37 -34.89 -1.15 4.61
CA VAL A 37 -34.95 -2.52 4.11
C VAL A 37 -34.00 -3.38 4.91
N ARG A 38 -34.50 -4.49 5.45
CA ARG A 38 -33.67 -5.48 6.11
C ARG A 38 -32.79 -6.19 5.07
N PRO A 39 -31.45 -6.16 5.20
CA PRO A 39 -30.57 -6.87 4.29
C PRO A 39 -30.73 -8.39 4.44
N ASP A 40 -30.61 -9.10 3.32
CA ASP A 40 -30.63 -10.55 3.28
C ASP A 40 -29.38 -11.18 3.95
N ASP A 41 -29.41 -12.49 4.17
CA ASP A 41 -28.34 -13.24 4.86
C ASP A 41 -27.00 -13.14 4.14
N TRP A 42 -27.04 -13.07 2.81
CA TRP A 42 -25.86 -12.90 1.97
C TRP A 42 -25.23 -11.53 2.18
N THR A 43 -26.03 -10.46 2.16
CA THR A 43 -25.61 -9.07 2.36
C THR A 43 -25.04 -8.86 3.75
N ARG A 44 -25.66 -9.46 4.78
CA ARG A 44 -25.14 -9.43 6.15
C ARG A 44 -23.80 -10.14 6.28
N SER A 45 -23.65 -11.29 5.62
CA SER A 45 -22.39 -12.04 5.61
C SER A 45 -21.27 -11.28 4.90
N ARG A 46 -21.59 -10.65 3.76
CA ARG A 46 -20.69 -9.76 3.01
C ARG A 46 -20.26 -8.57 3.89
N LEU A 47 -21.21 -7.88 4.53
CA LEU A 47 -20.93 -6.78 5.44
C LEU A 47 -19.98 -7.20 6.57
N ALA A 48 -20.24 -8.33 7.23
CA ALA A 48 -19.38 -8.82 8.31
C ALA A 48 -17.96 -9.15 7.82
N GLN A 49 -17.79 -9.55 6.57
CA GLN A 49 -16.48 -9.75 5.96
C GLN A 49 -15.79 -8.42 5.64
N SER A 50 -16.50 -7.48 5.01
CA SER A 50 -15.97 -6.15 4.67
C SER A 50 -15.55 -5.39 5.94
N LEU A 51 -16.32 -5.45 7.03
CA LEU A 51 -15.95 -4.87 8.31
C LEU A 51 -14.66 -5.46 8.89
N ARG A 52 -14.47 -6.79 8.78
CA ARG A 52 -13.23 -7.44 9.22
C ARG A 52 -12.04 -7.00 8.37
N GLN A 53 -12.18 -6.88 7.06
CA GLN A 53 -11.12 -6.37 6.18
C GLN A 53 -10.74 -4.93 6.51
N LEU A 54 -11.73 -4.05 6.71
CA LEU A 54 -11.50 -2.67 7.13
C LEU A 54 -10.77 -2.61 8.46
N GLN A 55 -11.21 -3.39 9.46
CA GLN A 55 -10.56 -3.44 10.76
C GLN A 55 -9.10 -3.91 10.66
N THR A 56 -8.84 -4.99 9.92
CA THR A 56 -7.48 -5.51 9.72
C THR A 56 -6.57 -4.47 9.08
N PHE A 57 -7.04 -3.81 8.02
CA PHE A 57 -6.28 -2.74 7.37
C PHE A 57 -5.98 -1.58 8.32
N LEU A 58 -6.98 -1.11 9.06
CA LEU A 58 -6.83 0.04 9.97
C LEU A 58 -5.84 -0.25 11.11
N ILE A 59 -5.82 -1.48 11.64
CA ILE A 59 -4.86 -1.89 12.68
C ILE A 59 -3.44 -1.92 12.10
N ALA A 60 -3.27 -2.51 10.91
CA ALA A 60 -1.96 -2.55 10.24
C ALA A 60 -1.44 -1.13 9.97
N GLU A 61 -2.28 -0.27 9.41
CA GLU A 61 -1.93 1.12 9.12
C GLU A 61 -1.62 1.91 10.40
N ALA A 62 -2.36 1.68 11.49
CA ALA A 62 -2.07 2.33 12.77
C ALA A 62 -0.67 1.99 13.28
N HIS A 63 -0.26 0.72 13.19
CA HIS A 63 1.09 0.29 13.56
C HIS A 63 2.16 0.91 12.66
N GLU A 64 1.93 0.98 11.34
CA GLU A 64 2.87 1.66 10.45
C GLU A 64 3.00 3.15 10.75
N GLN A 65 1.89 3.83 11.03
CA GLN A 65 1.89 5.26 11.37
C GLN A 65 2.57 5.52 12.71
N GLU A 66 2.44 4.63 13.68
CA GLU A 66 3.18 4.69 14.94
C GLU A 66 4.69 4.55 14.70
N GLY A 67 5.11 3.58 13.87
CA GLY A 67 6.50 3.44 13.47
C GLY A 67 7.04 4.68 12.74
N ARG A 68 6.27 5.24 11.81
CA ARG A 68 6.62 6.49 11.11
C ARG A 68 6.77 7.67 12.06
N LYS A 69 5.89 7.80 13.06
CA LYS A 69 5.98 8.84 14.10
C LYS A 69 7.22 8.66 14.96
N ALA A 70 7.51 7.44 15.42
CA ALA A 70 8.69 7.17 16.23
C ALA A 70 10.00 7.56 15.50
N VAL A 71 10.11 7.22 14.22
CA VAL A 71 11.24 7.62 13.36
C VAL A 71 11.29 9.14 13.15
N SER A 72 10.14 9.78 12.94
CA SER A 72 10.06 11.23 12.75
C SER A 72 10.43 12.01 14.02
N GLU A 73 10.12 11.47 15.20
CA GLU A 73 10.39 12.12 16.49
C GLU A 73 11.84 11.96 16.93
N ASP A 74 12.56 10.97 16.40
CA ASP A 74 13.99 10.77 16.67
C ASP A 74 14.84 11.97 16.22
N ALA A 75 15.26 12.77 17.21
CA ALA A 75 16.06 13.97 17.00
C ALA A 75 17.48 13.64 16.51
N ALA A 76 18.03 12.49 16.89
CA ALA A 76 19.36 12.06 16.46
C ALA A 76 19.33 11.62 14.99
N LEU A 77 18.29 10.89 14.57
CA LEU A 77 18.09 10.53 13.18
C LEU A 77 17.85 11.77 12.29
N ARG A 78 17.01 12.72 12.74
CA ARG A 78 16.82 14.00 12.02
C ARG A 78 18.12 14.78 11.88
N ALA A 79 18.92 14.86 12.94
CA ALA A 79 20.22 15.53 12.90
C ALA A 79 21.20 14.82 11.95
N ALA A 80 21.21 13.48 11.93
CA ALA A 80 22.03 12.68 11.03
C ALA A 80 21.64 12.87 9.55
N VAL A 81 20.34 12.82 9.23
CA VAL A 81 19.83 13.07 7.87
C VAL A 81 20.13 14.50 7.41
N ALA A 82 19.92 15.50 8.28
CA ALA A 82 20.24 16.89 7.96
C ALA A 82 21.74 17.08 7.67
N THR A 83 22.60 16.41 8.44
CA THR A 83 24.07 16.46 8.23
C THR A 83 24.47 15.77 6.93
N MET A 84 23.81 14.66 6.56
CA MET A 84 24.03 13.95 5.30
C MET A 84 23.57 14.76 4.08
N MET A 85 22.45 15.48 4.18
CA MET A 85 21.94 16.35 3.11
C MET A 85 22.81 17.62 2.93
N ALA A 86 23.43 18.12 3.99
CA ALA A 86 24.31 19.29 3.94
C ALA A 86 25.69 18.97 3.33
N ARG A 87 26.11 17.71 3.30
CA ARG A 87 27.37 17.27 2.68
C ARG A 87 27.05 16.19 1.65
N PRO A 88 26.73 16.58 0.39
CA PRO A 88 26.50 15.59 -0.66
C PRO A 88 27.72 14.67 -0.73
N VAL A 89 27.52 13.40 -0.43
CA VAL A 89 28.55 12.38 -0.63
C VAL A 89 28.67 12.22 -2.13
N SER A 90 29.67 12.87 -2.73
CA SER A 90 30.07 12.61 -4.10
C SER A 90 30.64 11.20 -4.16
N VAL A 91 29.78 10.22 -4.43
CA VAL A 91 30.18 8.85 -4.74
C VAL A 91 30.80 8.89 -6.13
N ALA A 92 32.12 9.06 -6.19
CA ALA A 92 32.88 8.75 -7.39
C ALA A 92 32.82 7.23 -7.57
N MET A 93 31.87 6.74 -8.37
CA MET A 93 31.94 5.36 -8.84
C MET A 93 33.11 5.28 -9.82
N PRO A 94 34.14 4.45 -9.57
CA PRO A 94 35.15 4.20 -10.59
C PRO A 94 34.48 3.42 -11.70
N VAL A 95 34.18 4.08 -12.82
CA VAL A 95 33.84 3.41 -14.08
C VAL A 95 35.14 2.83 -14.63
N SER A 96 35.60 1.73 -14.03
CA SER A 96 36.69 0.93 -14.60
C SER A 96 36.12 0.17 -15.79
N GLY A 97 36.39 0.68 -16.99
CA GLY A 97 36.31 -0.09 -18.23
C GLY A 97 35.31 0.44 -19.25
N MET A 98 35.58 1.60 -19.84
CA MET A 98 35.24 1.79 -21.24
C MET A 98 36.43 2.51 -21.90
N GLY A 99 37.18 1.75 -22.71
CA GLY A 99 38.39 2.22 -23.38
C GLY A 99 38.10 3.39 -24.34
N PRO A 100 39.16 4.07 -24.82
CA PRO A 100 39.01 5.22 -25.70
C PRO A 100 38.35 4.79 -27.02
N ILE A 101 37.22 5.42 -27.34
CA ILE A 101 36.66 5.38 -28.69
C ILE A 101 37.57 6.27 -29.54
N THR A 102 38.53 5.66 -30.23
CA THR A 102 39.32 6.35 -31.26
C THR A 102 38.40 6.77 -32.39
N GLU A 103 38.34 8.09 -32.63
CA GLU A 103 37.87 8.66 -33.88
C GLU A 103 38.59 7.99 -35.06
N VAL A 104 37.82 7.51 -36.04
CA VAL A 104 38.32 7.33 -37.39
C VAL A 104 37.34 8.01 -38.31
N GLY A 105 37.68 9.23 -38.71
CA GLY A 105 37.10 9.85 -39.89
C GLY A 105 37.40 8.98 -41.11
N HIS A 106 36.39 8.74 -41.94
CA HIS A 106 36.59 8.29 -43.29
C HIS A 106 35.81 9.22 -44.22
N ALA A 107 36.56 10.05 -44.93
CA ALA A 107 36.12 10.71 -46.13
C ALA A 107 35.97 9.66 -47.23
N VAL A 108 34.80 9.64 -47.87
CA VAL A 108 34.63 9.51 -49.33
C VAL A 108 33.41 10.34 -49.72
#